data_AF-A0A2T5C7C8-F1
#
_entry.id   AF-A0A2T5C7C8-F1
#
_cell.length_a   1.000
_cell.length_b   1.000
_cell.length_c   1.000
_cell.angle_alpha   90.00
_cell.angle_beta   90.00
_cell.angle_gamma   90.00
#
_symmetry.space_group_name_H-M   'P 1'
#
loop_
_entity.id
_entity.type
_entity.pdbx_description
1 polymer ?
#
loop_
_entity_poly.entity_id
_entity_poly.type
_entity_poly.pdbx_seq_one_letter_code
_entity_poly.pdbx_strand_id
1 'polypeptide(L)'
;FLKRMDDVTEDILSAVNADMTEQQRQAAIREKSAELVKAANEGNNYRILVRDFFAGNQFFLVVYEVFSDVRMVGVPPSSIGKFGYDTDNWMWPRHTGDFALFRVYADADGNPADYSPNNVPYQPKHHLPVSLKGYQKEDFAMTIGFPGSTQRYLP
;
A
#
# COMPACT_ATOMS: atom_id res chain seq x y z
N PHE A 1 4.85 -4.00 -4.21
CA PHE A 1 4.66 -2.91 -5.20
C PHE A 1 3.36 -3.08 -5.93
N LEU A 2 2.63 -1.98 -6.18
CA LEU A 2 1.41 -1.98 -6.97
C LEU A 2 1.74 -2.29 -8.44
N LYS A 3 1.04 -3.25 -9.04
CA LYS A 3 1.21 -3.66 -10.45
C LYS A 3 0.10 -3.13 -11.33
N ARG A 4 -1.14 -3.27 -10.88
CA ARG A 4 -2.34 -2.72 -11.53
C ARG A 4 -3.49 -2.60 -10.55
N MET A 5 -4.49 -1.83 -10.98
CA MET A 5 -5.76 -1.64 -10.30
C MET A 5 -6.85 -1.65 -11.36
N ASP A 6 -7.86 -2.51 -11.19
CA ASP A 6 -8.94 -2.71 -12.14
C ASP A 6 -10.28 -2.42 -11.45
N ASP A 7 -11.17 -1.65 -12.10
CA ASP A 7 -12.53 -1.46 -11.60
C ASP A 7 -13.33 -2.75 -11.84
N VAL A 8 -13.85 -3.33 -10.76
CA VAL A 8 -14.63 -4.58 -10.76
C VAL A 8 -16.03 -4.38 -10.18
N THR A 9 -16.49 -3.13 -10.15
CA THR A 9 -17.75 -2.75 -9.50
C THR A 9 -18.95 -3.49 -10.09
N GLU A 10 -19.06 -3.55 -11.42
CA GLU A 10 -20.18 -4.21 -12.10
C GLU A 10 -20.21 -5.73 -11.78
N ASP A 11 -19.05 -6.38 -11.75
CA ASP A 11 -18.95 -7.82 -11.49
C ASP A 11 -19.31 -8.16 -10.04
N ILE A 12 -18.81 -7.37 -9.09
CA ILE A 12 -19.17 -7.50 -7.67
C ILE A 12 -20.66 -7.24 -7.45
N LEU A 13 -21.20 -6.17 -8.04
CA LEU A 13 -22.61 -5.79 -7.84
C LEU A 13 -23.59 -6.70 -8.60
N SER A 14 -23.13 -7.47 -9.58
CA SER A 14 -23.97 -8.50 -10.24
C SER A 14 -24.43 -9.60 -9.28
N ALA A 15 -23.69 -9.80 -8.17
CA ALA A 15 -24.00 -10.81 -7.16
C ALA A 15 -24.99 -10.32 -6.08
N VAL A 16 -25.44 -9.06 -6.13
CA VAL A 16 -26.35 -8.48 -5.12
C VAL A 16 -27.67 -8.03 -5.75
N ASN A 17 -28.75 -8.02 -4.96
CA ASN A 17 -30.04 -7.50 -5.38
C ASN A 17 -30.75 -6.76 -4.23
N ALA A 18 -31.83 -6.06 -4.55
CA ALA A 18 -32.56 -5.20 -3.61
C ALA A 18 -33.29 -5.95 -2.48
N ASP A 19 -33.54 -7.25 -2.65
CA ASP A 19 -34.26 -8.08 -1.68
C ASP A 19 -33.32 -8.70 -0.62
N MET A 20 -32.00 -8.54 -0.77
CA MET A 20 -31.02 -9.03 0.19
C MET A 20 -30.99 -8.15 1.44
N THR A 21 -30.92 -8.81 2.61
CA THR A 21 -30.48 -8.15 3.84
C THR A 21 -29.03 -7.71 3.72
N GLU A 22 -28.61 -6.72 4.52
CA GLU A 22 -27.21 -6.26 4.51
C GLU A 22 -26.22 -7.41 4.81
N GLN A 23 -26.58 -8.33 5.70
CA GLN A 23 -25.73 -9.50 5.98
C GLN A 23 -25.56 -10.40 4.75
N GLN A 24 -26.64 -10.66 4.01
CA GLN A 24 -26.59 -11.43 2.77
C GLN A 24 -25.80 -10.70 1.69
N ARG A 25 -25.99 -9.38 1.56
CA ARG A 25 -25.24 -8.52 0.63
C ARG A 25 -23.73 -8.61 0.89
N GLN A 26 -23.32 -8.46 2.14
CA GLN A 26 -21.90 -8.55 2.53
C GLN A 26 -21.32 -9.96 2.33
N ALA A 27 -22.13 -11.00 2.53
CA ALA A 27 -21.71 -12.38 2.24
C ALA A 27 -21.50 -12.59 0.73
N ALA A 28 -22.45 -12.16 -0.11
CA ALA A 28 -22.37 -12.27 -1.56
C ALA A 28 -21.17 -11.49 -2.14
N ILE A 29 -20.94 -10.25 -1.68
CA ILE A 29 -19.77 -9.45 -2.08
C ILE A 29 -18.46 -10.16 -1.72
N ARG A 30 -18.39 -10.75 -0.52
CA ARG A 30 -17.20 -11.47 -0.06
C ARG A 30 -16.93 -12.71 -0.90
N GLU A 31 -17.96 -13.48 -1.19
CA GLU A 31 -17.87 -14.68 -2.04
C GLU A 31 -17.42 -14.31 -3.45
N LYS A 32 -18.07 -13.32 -4.06
CA LYS A 32 -17.70 -12.84 -5.40
C LYS A 32 -16.29 -12.24 -5.43
N SER A 33 -15.89 -11.51 -4.39
CA SER A 33 -14.51 -11.01 -4.26
C SER A 33 -13.49 -12.15 -4.19
N ALA A 34 -13.79 -13.23 -3.47
CA ALA A 34 -12.92 -14.39 -3.37
C ALA A 34 -12.79 -15.13 -4.71
N GLU A 35 -13.88 -15.24 -5.47
CA GLU A 35 -13.88 -15.77 -6.84
C GLU A 35 -12.95 -14.96 -7.75
N LEU A 36 -13.11 -13.62 -7.77
CA LEU A 36 -12.28 -12.73 -8.59
C LEU A 36 -10.80 -12.78 -8.21
N VAL A 37 -10.51 -12.79 -6.91
CA VAL A 37 -9.13 -12.94 -6.41
C VAL A 37 -8.54 -14.27 -6.85
N LYS A 38 -9.30 -15.37 -6.74
CA LYS A 38 -8.84 -16.70 -7.14
C LYS A 38 -8.53 -16.74 -8.63
N ALA A 39 -9.47 -16.28 -9.47
CA ALA A 39 -9.29 -16.25 -10.92
C ALA A 39 -8.09 -15.38 -11.34
N ALA A 40 -7.93 -14.21 -10.71
CA ALA A 40 -6.82 -13.32 -11.01
C ALA A 40 -5.45 -13.86 -10.51
N ASN A 41 -5.44 -14.78 -9.54
CA ASN A 41 -4.23 -15.37 -8.97
C ASN A 41 -3.76 -16.63 -9.72
N GLU A 42 -4.51 -17.11 -10.72
CA GLU A 42 -4.12 -18.30 -11.48
C GLU A 42 -2.79 -18.07 -12.22
N GLY A 43 -1.82 -18.95 -11.97
CA GLY A 43 -0.51 -18.92 -12.63
C GLY A 43 0.44 -17.80 -12.20
N ASN A 44 0.15 -17.07 -11.12
CA ASN A 44 1.03 -16.04 -10.59
C ASN A 44 1.12 -16.05 -9.06
N ASN A 45 2.15 -15.39 -8.52
CA ASN A 45 2.39 -15.25 -7.08
C ASN A 45 2.09 -13.83 -6.58
N TYR A 46 1.14 -13.13 -7.21
CA TYR A 46 0.78 -11.80 -6.78
C TYR A 46 -0.13 -11.83 -5.55
N ARG A 47 -0.01 -10.79 -4.72
CA ARG A 47 -0.99 -10.53 -3.68
C ARG A 47 -2.12 -9.70 -4.27
N ILE A 48 -3.26 -10.34 -4.45
CA ILE A 48 -4.45 -9.73 -5.04
C ILE A 48 -5.48 -9.48 -3.96
N LEU A 49 -6.11 -8.30 -3.99
CA LEU A 49 -7.15 -7.90 -3.05
C LEU A 49 -8.23 -7.10 -3.75
N VAL A 50 -9.49 -7.35 -3.39
CA VAL A 50 -10.60 -6.45 -3.70
C VAL A 50 -10.74 -5.44 -2.55
N ARG A 51 -10.94 -4.17 -2.90
CA ARG A 51 -11.14 -3.06 -1.97
C ARG A 51 -12.37 -2.26 -2.38
N ASP A 52 -13.22 -1.97 -1.40
CA ASP A 52 -14.35 -1.10 -1.58
C ASP A 52 -13.95 0.36 -1.44
N PHE A 53 -14.65 1.21 -2.17
CA PHE A 53 -14.58 2.66 -2.12
C PHE A 53 -16.01 3.19 -1.97
N PHE A 54 -16.11 4.40 -1.41
CA PHE A 54 -17.41 5.07 -1.22
C PHE A 54 -18.45 4.21 -0.50
N ALA A 55 -18.04 3.53 0.58
CA ALA A 55 -18.88 2.65 1.39
C ALA A 55 -19.55 1.51 0.60
N GLY A 56 -18.80 0.85 -0.30
CA GLY A 56 -19.30 -0.28 -1.08
C GLY A 56 -20.15 0.08 -2.30
N ASN A 57 -20.01 1.32 -2.80
CA ASN A 57 -20.57 1.75 -4.08
C ASN A 57 -19.61 1.51 -5.25
N GLN A 58 -18.31 1.35 -4.98
CA GLN A 58 -17.31 1.05 -6.00
C GLN A 58 -16.31 0.02 -5.47
N PHE A 59 -15.81 -0.86 -6.34
CA PHE A 59 -14.89 -1.92 -5.97
C PHE A 59 -13.72 -1.98 -6.96
N PHE A 60 -12.51 -2.05 -6.43
CA PHE A 60 -11.30 -2.21 -7.21
C PHE A 60 -10.57 -3.50 -6.85
N LEU A 61 -10.16 -4.26 -7.86
CA LEU A 61 -9.21 -5.34 -7.73
C LEU A 61 -7.80 -4.75 -7.84
N VAL A 62 -6.97 -5.00 -6.84
CA VAL A 62 -5.63 -4.42 -6.71
C VAL A 62 -4.60 -5.55 -6.69
N VAL A 63 -3.65 -5.50 -7.61
CA VAL A 63 -2.60 -6.53 -7.76
C VAL A 63 -1.29 -5.98 -7.26
N TYR A 64 -0.69 -6.68 -6.28
CA TYR A 64 0.61 -6.36 -5.72
C TYR A 64 1.63 -7.46 -5.96
N GLU A 65 2.85 -7.06 -6.26
CA GLU A 65 4.04 -7.92 -6.21
C GLU A 65 4.72 -7.75 -4.84
N VAL A 66 4.82 -8.82 -4.06
CA VAL A 66 5.23 -8.76 -2.65
C VAL A 66 6.62 -9.33 -2.48
N PHE A 67 7.61 -8.47 -2.17
CA PHE A 67 8.97 -8.86 -1.84
C PHE A 67 9.10 -9.10 -0.32
N SER A 68 9.50 -10.31 0.08
CA SER A 68 9.64 -10.71 1.48
C SER A 68 11.05 -10.49 2.04
N ASP A 69 12.09 -10.43 1.21
CA ASP A 69 13.45 -10.09 1.64
C ASP A 69 13.66 -8.56 1.67
N VAL A 70 13.45 -7.96 2.84
CA VAL A 70 13.65 -6.51 3.10
C VAL A 70 14.67 -6.34 4.22
N ARG A 71 15.78 -5.68 3.93
CA ARG A 71 16.91 -5.55 4.86
C ARG A 71 17.11 -4.10 5.29
N MET A 72 17.39 -3.89 6.57
CA MET A 72 17.76 -2.58 7.11
C MET A 72 19.12 -2.15 6.55
N VAL A 73 19.22 -0.90 6.08
CA VAL A 73 20.45 -0.32 5.51
C VAL A 73 21.02 0.74 6.43
N GLY A 74 20.17 1.58 7.02
CA GLY A 74 20.62 2.66 7.87
C GLY A 74 19.47 3.28 8.65
N VAL A 75 19.74 3.61 9.90
CA VAL A 75 18.82 4.29 10.80
C VAL A 75 19.62 5.33 11.59
N PRO A 76 19.06 6.54 11.83
CA PRO A 76 19.69 7.48 12.73
C PRO A 76 19.56 7.00 14.19
N PRO A 77 20.42 7.47 15.10
CA PRO A 77 20.21 7.30 16.54
C PRO A 77 18.82 7.78 16.96
N SER A 78 18.21 7.15 17.98
CA SER A 78 16.88 7.55 18.47
C SER A 78 16.81 9.00 18.95
N SER A 79 17.92 9.56 19.41
CA SER A 79 18.01 10.99 19.77
C SER A 79 17.81 11.93 18.58
N ILE A 80 17.92 11.43 17.34
CA ILE A 80 17.61 12.17 16.10
C ILE A 80 16.27 11.69 15.53
N GLY A 81 16.11 10.37 15.36
CA GLY A 81 14.93 9.78 14.72
C GLY A 81 13.65 9.91 15.54
N LYS A 82 13.76 10.03 16.87
CA LYS A 82 12.66 10.27 17.79
C LYS A 82 12.95 11.45 18.73
N PHE A 83 13.65 12.48 18.22
CA PHE A 83 13.89 13.70 18.98
C PHE A 83 12.58 14.31 19.49
N GLY A 84 12.56 14.73 20.76
CA GLY A 84 11.36 15.26 21.45
C GLY A 84 10.38 14.19 21.95
N TYR A 85 10.55 12.93 21.52
CA TYR A 85 9.72 11.79 21.93
C TYR A 85 8.22 12.13 21.93
N ASP A 86 7.53 11.89 23.04
CA ASP A 86 6.09 12.05 23.15
C ASP A 86 5.72 13.51 23.45
N THR A 87 6.64 14.30 24.01
CA THR A 87 6.44 15.75 24.24
C THR A 87 6.23 16.49 22.92
N ASP A 88 6.99 16.14 21.89
CA ASP A 88 6.87 16.77 20.57
C ASP A 88 5.86 16.05 19.67
N ASN A 89 5.33 14.89 20.07
CA ASN A 89 4.36 14.16 19.23
C ASN A 89 3.12 15.02 18.98
N TRP A 90 2.67 15.09 17.72
CA TRP A 90 1.61 16.00 17.25
C TRP A 90 1.87 17.52 17.41
N MET A 91 3.09 17.92 17.78
CA MET A 91 3.44 19.34 17.94
C MET A 91 4.20 19.93 16.76
N TRP A 92 4.04 21.25 16.59
CA TRP A 92 4.83 22.16 15.75
C TRP A 92 5.22 23.39 16.59
N PRO A 93 6.45 23.94 16.52
CA PRO A 93 7.59 23.56 15.68
C PRO A 93 8.12 22.16 15.95
N ARG A 94 8.75 21.54 14.94
CA ARG A 94 9.33 20.19 15.03
C ARG A 94 10.73 20.14 14.45
N HIS A 95 11.61 19.38 15.09
CA HIS A 95 13.02 19.24 14.71
C HIS A 95 13.49 17.78 14.63
N THR A 96 12.56 16.82 14.49
CA THR A 96 12.84 15.38 14.43
C THR A 96 13.32 14.95 13.03
N GLY A 97 14.44 14.24 12.96
CA GLY A 97 14.96 13.62 11.74
C GLY A 97 14.41 12.22 11.53
N ASP A 98 13.09 12.08 11.39
CA ASP A 98 12.39 10.80 11.37
C ASP A 98 12.47 10.12 9.98
N PHE A 99 13.49 9.27 9.80
CA PHE A 99 13.63 8.44 8.61
C PHE A 99 14.38 7.13 8.91
N ALA A 100 14.15 6.13 8.07
CA ALA A 100 14.91 4.87 8.04
C ALA A 100 15.10 4.41 6.60
N LEU A 101 16.21 3.74 6.32
CA LEU A 101 16.55 3.23 5.01
C LEU A 101 16.52 1.71 5.01
N PHE A 102 15.78 1.15 4.06
CA PHE A 102 15.71 -0.28 3.78
C PHE A 102 16.09 -0.54 2.33
N ARG A 103 16.50 -1.78 2.04
CA ARG A 103 16.75 -2.28 0.70
C ARG A 103 15.93 -3.54 0.48
N VAL A 104 15.19 -3.55 -0.63
CA VAL A 104 14.45 -4.71 -1.11
C VAL A 104 15.41 -5.61 -1.90
N TYR A 105 15.31 -6.92 -1.66
CA TYR A 105 16.08 -7.95 -2.35
C TYR A 105 15.15 -8.89 -3.13
N ALA A 106 15.70 -9.49 -4.17
CA ALA A 106 15.01 -10.37 -5.11
C ALA A 106 15.92 -11.56 -5.47
N ASP A 107 15.34 -12.59 -6.10
CA ASP A 107 16.15 -13.64 -6.73
C ASP A 107 17.00 -13.09 -7.90
N ALA A 108 17.82 -13.95 -8.50
CA ALA A 108 18.70 -13.56 -9.61
C ALA A 108 17.94 -13.07 -10.86
N ASP A 109 16.68 -13.46 -11.01
CA ASP A 109 15.80 -13.09 -12.11
C ASP A 109 14.98 -11.82 -11.79
N GLY A 110 15.09 -11.28 -10.57
CA GLY A 110 14.39 -10.09 -10.10
C GLY A 110 12.99 -10.36 -9.55
N ASN A 111 12.60 -11.62 -9.33
CA ASN A 111 11.33 -11.98 -8.74
C ASN A 111 11.37 -11.88 -7.20
N PRO A 112 10.21 -11.71 -6.56
CA PRO A 112 10.10 -11.86 -5.12
C PRO A 112 10.57 -13.22 -4.63
N ALA A 113 11.43 -13.20 -3.62
CA ALA A 113 11.91 -14.40 -2.95
C ALA A 113 12.04 -14.15 -1.44
N ASP A 114 11.91 -15.23 -0.68
CA ASP A 114 12.27 -15.24 0.73
C ASP A 114 13.77 -15.01 0.92
N TYR A 115 14.17 -14.70 2.15
CA TYR A 115 15.56 -14.41 2.47
C TYR A 115 16.51 -15.51 1.98
N SER A 116 17.53 -15.07 1.25
CA SER A 116 18.67 -15.90 0.87
C SER A 116 19.93 -15.04 0.84
N PRO A 117 21.09 -15.55 1.29
CA PRO A 117 22.36 -14.85 1.13
C PRO A 117 22.71 -14.56 -0.35
N ASN A 118 22.11 -15.32 -1.29
CA ASN A 118 22.35 -15.18 -2.73
C ASN A 118 21.39 -14.19 -3.41
N ASN A 119 20.37 -13.69 -2.71
CA ASN A 119 19.48 -12.68 -3.28
C ASN A 119 20.26 -11.40 -3.62
N VAL A 120 19.84 -10.73 -4.69
CA VAL A 120 20.46 -9.50 -5.18
C VAL A 120 19.57 -8.29 -4.90
N PRO A 121 20.13 -7.06 -4.81
CA PRO A 121 19.32 -5.85 -4.68
C PRO A 121 18.30 -5.73 -5.82
N TYR A 122 17.03 -5.56 -5.45
CA TYR A 122 15.94 -5.37 -6.41
C TYR A 122 16.17 -4.09 -7.23
N GLN A 123 16.03 -4.19 -8.55
CA GLN A 123 16.09 -3.06 -9.47
C GLN A 123 14.67 -2.56 -9.76
N PRO A 124 14.23 -1.42 -9.18
CA PRO A 124 12.89 -0.94 -9.40
C PRO A 124 12.74 -0.34 -10.80
N LYS A 125 11.53 -0.41 -11.36
CA LYS A 125 11.20 0.27 -12.63
C LYS A 125 11.40 1.78 -12.56
N HIS A 126 11.22 2.36 -11.37
CA HIS A 126 11.40 3.78 -11.10
C HIS A 126 11.84 3.99 -9.65
N HIS A 127 12.68 4.99 -9.42
CA HIS A 127 13.04 5.49 -8.10
C HIS A 127 12.93 7.02 -8.08
N LEU A 128 12.63 7.59 -6.91
CA LEU A 128 12.43 9.02 -6.77
C LEU A 128 13.79 9.74 -6.72
N PRO A 129 14.07 10.71 -7.61
CA PRO A 129 15.26 11.53 -7.48
C PRO A 129 15.12 12.46 -6.27
N VAL A 130 16.23 12.69 -5.56
CA VAL A 130 16.27 13.60 -4.42
C VAL A 130 16.70 14.99 -4.90
N SER A 131 15.84 15.99 -4.71
CA SER A 131 16.17 17.39 -5.02
C SER A 131 17.12 17.98 -3.97
N LEU A 132 18.19 18.63 -4.43
CA LEU A 132 19.10 19.40 -3.57
C LEU A 132 18.80 20.91 -3.59
N LYS A 133 17.73 21.35 -4.27
CA LYS A 133 17.39 22.77 -4.41
C LYS A 133 16.78 23.38 -3.14
N GLY A 134 16.43 22.56 -2.15
CA GLY A 134 15.62 22.98 -1.00
C GLY A 134 14.15 23.22 -1.39
N TYR A 135 13.42 23.89 -0.50
CA TYR A 135 12.03 24.30 -0.69
C TYR A 135 11.82 25.70 -0.10
N GLN A 136 10.86 26.43 -0.63
CA GLN A 136 10.43 27.73 -0.16
C GLN A 136 8.97 27.71 0.26
N LYS A 137 8.55 28.73 1.02
CA LYS A 137 7.15 28.92 1.35
C LYS A 137 6.34 29.05 0.06
N GLU A 138 5.18 28.40 0.01
CA GLU A 138 4.27 28.33 -1.16
C GLU A 138 4.76 27.45 -2.33
N ASP A 139 5.88 26.73 -2.20
CA ASP A 139 6.24 25.71 -3.18
C ASP A 139 5.22 24.57 -3.18
N PHE A 140 4.88 24.07 -4.37
CA PHE A 140 3.97 22.93 -4.51
C PHE A 140 4.57 21.66 -3.90
N ALA A 141 3.77 20.97 -3.09
CA ALA A 141 4.10 19.66 -2.55
C ALA A 141 2.92 18.70 -2.74
N MET A 142 3.23 17.46 -3.09
CA MET A 142 2.27 16.36 -3.20
C MET A 142 2.80 15.15 -2.45
N THR A 143 1.92 14.48 -1.71
CA THR A 143 2.23 13.23 -1.02
C THR A 143 1.49 12.07 -1.69
N ILE A 144 2.19 10.96 -1.86
CA ILE A 144 1.62 9.71 -2.38
C ILE A 144 1.82 8.65 -1.30
N GLY A 145 0.76 7.93 -0.95
CA GLY A 145 0.82 6.90 0.08
C GLY A 145 -0.48 6.12 0.17
N PHE A 146 -0.57 5.30 1.21
CA PHE A 146 -1.70 4.41 1.47
C PHE A 146 -2.39 4.84 2.77
N PRO A 147 -3.24 5.89 2.78
CA PRO A 147 -3.97 6.29 3.97
C PRO A 147 -4.88 5.15 4.42
N GLY A 148 -4.88 4.85 5.73
CA GLY A 148 -5.58 3.68 6.28
C GLY A 148 -7.10 3.79 6.19
N SER A 149 -7.67 4.84 6.78
CA SER A 149 -9.12 5.08 6.77
C SER A 149 -9.45 6.55 6.98
N THR A 150 -10.62 6.96 6.52
CA THR A 150 -11.21 8.27 6.86
C THR A 150 -12.72 8.13 6.97
N GLN A 151 -13.34 9.00 7.77
CA GLN A 151 -14.79 9.03 7.99
C GLN A 151 -15.37 10.41 7.68
N ARG A 152 -14.95 10.99 6.54
CA ARG A 152 -15.28 12.38 6.18
C ARG A 152 -16.75 12.63 5.83
N TYR A 153 -17.53 11.58 5.63
CA TYR A 153 -18.94 11.63 5.24
C TYR A 153 -19.88 11.06 6.32
N LEU A 154 -19.43 10.99 7.58
CA LEU A 154 -20.34 10.70 8.67
C LEU A 154 -21.38 11.83 8.83
N PRO A 155 -22.63 11.49 9.21
CA PRO A 155 -23.66 12.47 9.52
C PRO A 155 -23.35 13.26 10.80
#